data_AF-A0A9D5ZZE6-F1
#
_entry.id   AF-A0A9D5ZZE6-F1
#
_cell.length_a   1.000
_cell.length_b   1.000
_cell.length_c   1.000
_cell.angle_alpha   90.00
_cell.angle_beta   90.00
_cell.angle_gamma   90.00
#
_symmetry.space_group_name_H-M   'P 1'
#
loop_
_entity.id
_entity.type
_entity.pdbx_description
1 polymer ?
#
loop_
_entity_poly.entity_id
_entity_poly.type
_entity_poly.pdbx_seq_one_letter_code
_entity_poly.pdbx_strand_id
1 'polypeptide(L)'
;MALEKTKLTKEKIIEIVTNDYGLLGTIEINYINRGTANIFKITVDNKNYILKEFNSERTLKYIEKEINIINYLSSKGISVPKYL
;
A
#
# COMPACT_ATOMS: atom_id res chain seq x y z
N MET A 1 -11.01 -14.60 -4.73
CA MET A 1 -9.88 -14.39 -3.79
C MET A 1 -10.46 -13.86 -2.49
N ALA A 2 -10.39 -14.65 -1.43
CA ALA A 2 -10.78 -14.22 -0.10
C ALA A 2 -9.67 -13.35 0.54
N LEU A 3 -10.04 -12.49 1.49
CA LEU A 3 -9.08 -11.74 2.30
C LEU A 3 -8.33 -12.72 3.21
N GLU A 4 -7.00 -12.72 3.12
CA GLU A 4 -6.16 -13.49 4.05
C GLU A 4 -5.93 -12.71 5.35
N LYS A 5 -5.81 -13.43 6.47
CA LYS A 5 -5.46 -12.82 7.76
C LYS A 5 -4.10 -12.14 7.64
N THR A 6 -4.02 -10.88 8.05
CA THR A 6 -2.76 -10.13 8.00
C THR A 6 -1.66 -10.78 8.82
N LYS A 7 -0.44 -10.78 8.29
CA LYS A 7 0.78 -11.18 8.99
C LYS A 7 1.55 -9.97 9.53
N LEU A 8 1.11 -8.76 9.19
CA LEU A 8 1.74 -7.52 9.61
C LEU A 8 1.22 -7.07 10.97
N THR A 9 2.14 -6.87 11.91
CA THR A 9 1.89 -6.14 13.16
C THR A 9 2.12 -4.64 12.94
N LYS A 10 1.61 -3.80 13.85
CA LYS A 10 1.88 -2.35 13.79
C LYS A 10 3.38 -2.04 13.80
N GLU A 11 4.14 -2.73 14.65
CA GLU A 11 5.60 -2.62 14.73
C GLU A 11 6.26 -2.96 13.39
N LYS A 12 5.83 -4.06 12.75
CA LYS A 12 6.39 -4.45 11.45
C LYS A 12 6.07 -3.45 10.35
N ILE A 13 4.88 -2.85 10.37
CA ILE A 13 4.51 -1.78 9.43
C ILE A 13 5.41 -0.56 9.65
N ILE A 14 5.64 -0.15 10.91
CA ILE A 14 6.55 0.96 11.22
C ILE A 14 7.97 0.67 10.72
N GLU A 15 8.46 -0.56 10.93
CA GLU A 15 9.77 -0.99 10.43
C GLU A 15 9.87 -0.89 8.91
N ILE A 16 8.90 -1.42 8.16
CA ILE A 16 8.86 -1.36 6.69
C ILE A 16 8.82 0.09 6.22
N VAL A 17 7.90 0.90 6.77
CA VAL A 17 7.69 2.30 6.39
C VAL A 17 8.95 3.14 6.65
N THR A 18 9.65 2.88 7.75
CA THR A 18 10.87 3.61 8.15
C THR A 18 12.09 3.14 7.37
N ASN A 19 12.35 1.83 7.34
CA ASN A 19 13.60 1.27 6.82
C ASN A 19 13.58 1.11 5.30
N ASP A 20 12.47 0.66 4.73
CA ASP A 20 12.39 0.35 3.30
C ASP A 20 11.98 1.58 2.48
N TYR A 21 11.11 2.44 3.04
CA TYR A 21 10.56 3.62 2.35
C TYR A 21 11.09 4.96 2.87
N GLY A 22 11.90 4.98 3.94
CA GLY A 22 12.51 6.21 4.47
C GLY A 22 11.51 7.22 5.04
N LEU A 23 10.30 6.79 5.40
CA LEU A 23 9.25 7.66 5.90
C LEU A 23 9.42 7.87 7.42
N LEU A 24 10.14 8.92 7.76
CA LEU A 24 10.43 9.33 9.15
C LEU A 24 9.40 10.35 9.64
N GLY A 25 9.02 10.26 10.91
CA GLY A 25 8.10 11.21 11.54
C GLY A 25 7.13 10.55 12.53
N THR A 26 6.05 11.26 12.85
CA THR A 26 4.95 10.70 13.65
C THR A 26 4.09 9.81 12.75
N ILE A 27 4.11 8.50 13.01
CA ILE A 27 3.42 7.50 12.19
C ILE A 27 2.11 7.07 12.86
N GLU A 28 1.00 7.30 12.16
CA GLU A 28 -0.32 6.76 12.52
C GLU A 28 -0.73 5.66 11.53
N ILE A 29 -1.27 4.56 12.04
CA ILE A 29 -1.65 3.38 11.24
C ILE A 29 -3.12 3.05 11.50
N ASN A 30 -3.92 3.09 10.43
CA ASN A 30 -5.33 2.75 10.46
C ASN A 30 -5.65 1.65 9.45
N TYR A 31 -6.23 0.55 9.91
CA TYR A 31 -6.68 -0.53 9.02
C TYR A 31 -7.98 -0.12 8.29
N ILE A 32 -8.04 -0.41 6.99
CA ILE A 32 -9.22 -0.17 6.15
C ILE A 32 -9.79 -1.53 5.73
N ASN A 33 -10.99 -1.84 6.21
CA ASN A 33 -11.70 -3.05 5.81
C ASN A 33 -12.37 -2.87 4.43
N ARG A 34 -11.60 -2.99 3.34
CA ARG A 34 -12.10 -2.85 1.98
C ARG A 34 -11.30 -3.68 0.98
N GLY A 35 -12.00 -4.31 0.03
CA GLY A 35 -11.38 -5.04 -1.07
C GLY A 35 -10.92 -6.44 -0.68
N THR A 36 -9.91 -6.95 -1.39
CA THR A 36 -9.42 -8.34 -1.25
C THR A 36 -7.97 -8.41 -0.74
N ALA A 37 -7.44 -7.31 -0.22
CA ALA A 37 -6.10 -7.19 0.35
C ALA A 37 -6.21 -6.53 1.72
N ASN A 38 -5.24 -6.76 2.60
CA ASN A 38 -5.14 -6.01 3.84
C ASN A 38 -4.63 -4.60 3.51
N ILE A 39 -5.44 -3.58 3.82
CA ILE A 39 -5.13 -2.19 3.49
C ILE A 39 -4.88 -1.41 4.78
N PHE A 40 -3.75 -0.74 4.85
CA PHE A 40 -3.38 0.15 5.96
C PHE A 40 -3.20 1.56 5.43
N LYS A 41 -3.96 2.51 5.98
CA LYS A 41 -3.69 3.95 5.82
C LYS A 41 -2.60 4.33 6.80
N ILE A 42 -1.51 4.86 6.26
CA ILE A 42 -0.36 5.33 7.02
C ILE A 42 -0.34 6.86 6.92
N THR A 43 -0.37 7.55 8.05
CA THR A 43 -0.16 9.00 8.10
C THR A 43 1.23 9.26 8.66
N VAL A 44 2.09 9.99 7.95
CA VAL A 44 3.41 10.42 8.42
C VAL A 44 3.49 11.93 8.29
N ASP A 45 3.57 12.66 9.42
CA ASP A 45 3.64 14.12 9.47
C ASP A 45 2.66 14.82 8.49
N ASN A 46 1.39 14.41 8.57
CA ASN A 46 0.26 14.87 7.74
C ASN A 46 0.23 14.41 6.27
N LYS A 47 1.20 13.60 5.81
CA LYS A 47 1.15 12.94 4.50
C LYS A 47 0.49 11.58 4.62
N ASN A 48 -0.43 11.27 3.71
CA ASN A 48 -1.17 10.01 3.71
C ASN A 48 -0.61 9.04 2.66
N TYR A 49 -0.41 7.80 3.07
CA TYR A 49 0.03 6.69 2.24
C TYR A 49 -0.89 5.49 2.43
N ILE A 50 -0.86 4.58 1.47
CA ILE A 50 -1.60 3.32 1.52
C ILE A 50 -0.59 2.18 1.38
N LEU A 51 -0.50 1.35 2.41
CA LEU A 51 0.22 0.09 2.37
C LEU A 51 -0.79 -1.04 2.10
N LYS A 52 -0.54 -1.83 1.05
CA LYS A 52 -1.34 -3.01 0.72
C LYS A 52 -0.50 -4.27 0.99
N GLU A 53 -1.00 -5.14 1.86
CA GLU A 53 -0.51 -6.52 1.97
C GLU A 53 -1.44 -7.42 1.15
N PHE A 54 -0.90 -7.98 0.08
CA PHE A 54 -1.63 -8.84 -0.83
C PHE A 54 -1.70 -10.27 -0.30
N ASN A 55 -2.73 -11.00 -0.74
CA ASN A 55 -2.85 -12.43 -0.46
C ASN A 55 -1.75 -13.23 -1.19
N SER A 56 -1.45 -14.42 -0.67
CA SER A 56 -0.38 -15.28 -1.20
C SER A 56 -0.58 -15.70 -2.67
N GLU A 57 -1.83 -15.75 -3.12
CA GLU A 57 -2.19 -16.05 -4.52
C GLU A 57 -1.91 -14.88 -5.48
N ARG A 58 -1.69 -13.65 -4.97
CA ARG A 58 -1.40 -12.48 -5.81
C ARG A 58 0.04 -12.53 -6.28
N THR A 59 0.22 -12.79 -7.57
CA THR A 59 1.56 -12.79 -8.18
C THR A 59 2.07 -11.39 -8.48
N LEU A 60 3.40 -11.24 -8.53
CA LEU A 60 4.06 -10.00 -8.93
C LEU A 60 3.57 -9.49 -10.29
N LYS A 61 3.35 -10.39 -11.26
CA LYS A 61 2.80 -10.04 -12.58
C LYS A 61 1.46 -9.29 -12.49
N TYR A 62 0.59 -9.64 -11.55
CA TYR A 62 -0.67 -8.93 -11.34
C TYR A 62 -0.46 -7.54 -10.73
N ILE A 63 0.52 -7.40 -9.84
CA ILE A 63 0.88 -6.11 -9.21
C ILE A 63 1.50 -5.19 -10.26
N GLU A 64 2.44 -5.69 -11.07
CA GLU A 64 3.05 -4.94 -12.18
C GLU A 64 2.01 -4.50 -13.21
N LYS A 65 1.02 -5.36 -13.52
CA LYS A 65 -0.09 -4.99 -14.40
C LYS A 65 -0.91 -3.83 -13.85
N GLU A 66 -1.19 -3.80 -12.54
CA GLU A 66 -1.89 -2.69 -11.87
C GLU A 66 -1.08 -1.39 -11.99
N ILE A 67 0.22 -1.44 -11.72
CA ILE A 67 1.14 -0.31 -11.85
C ILE A 67 1.17 0.20 -13.29
N ASN A 68 1.28 -0.69 -14.27
CA ASN A 68 1.31 -0.33 -15.70
C ASN A 68 0.02 0.37 -16.15
N ILE A 69 -1.14 -0.11 -15.69
CA ILE A 69 -2.43 0.54 -15.98
C ILE A 69 -2.46 1.94 -15.36
N ILE A 70 -2.01 2.09 -14.11
CA ILE A 70 -1.98 3.38 -13.41
C ILE A 70 -1.04 4.37 -14.12
N ASN A 71 0.14 3.92 -14.54
CA ASN A 71 1.09 4.73 -15.32
C ASN A 71 0.50 5.15 -16.66
N TYR A 72 -0.20 4.24 -17.36
CA TYR A 72 -0.89 4.56 -18.61
C TYR A 72 -1.97 5.62 -18.40
N LEU A 73 -2.83 5.48 -17.38
CA LEU A 73 -3.86 6.46 -17.07
C LEU A 73 -3.25 7.82 -16.70
N SER A 74 -2.17 7.82 -15.92
CA SER A 74 -1.41 9.03 -15.58
C SER A 74 -0.90 9.74 -16.85
N SER A 75 -0.37 8.99 -17.83
CA SER A 75 0.10 9.54 -19.12
C SER A 75 -1.01 10.19 -19.96
N LYS A 76 -2.28 9.88 -19.66
CA LYS A 76 -3.46 10.50 -20.27
C LYS A 76 -4.01 11.69 -19.49
N GLY A 77 -3.31 12.14 -18.44
CA GLY A 77 -3.74 13.26 -17.60
C GLY A 77 -4.84 12.90 -16.59
N ILE A 78 -5.11 11.60 -16.38
CA ILE A 78 -6.08 11.16 -15.39
C ILE A 78 -5.44 11.18 -14.01
N SER A 79 -6.14 11.77 -13.03
CA SER A 79 -5.69 11.78 -11.64
C SER A 79 -5.72 10.38 -11.05
N VAL A 80 -4.55 9.84 -10.70
CA VAL A 80 -4.35 8.50 -10.17
C VAL A 80 -3.40 8.53 -8.97
N PRO A 81 -3.41 7.51 -8.09
CA PRO A 81 -2.41 7.39 -7.04
C PRO A 81 -1.00 7.21 -7.63
N LYS A 82 0.01 7.68 -6.91
CA LYS A 82 1.42 7.46 -7.23
C LYS A 82 1.98 6.36 -6.34
N TYR A 83 2.68 5.40 -6.93
CA TYR A 83 3.48 4.44 -6.18
C TYR A 83 4.79 5.09 -5.76
N LEU A 84 5.26 4.73 -4.57
CA LEU A 84 6.59 5.07 -4.06
C LEU A 84 7.58 3.99 -4.48
#